data_AF-A0A2G9PLP4-F1
#
_entry.id   AF-A0A2G9PLP4-F1
#
_cell.length_a   1.000
_cell.length_b   1.000
_cell.length_c   1.000
_cell.angle_alpha   90.00
_cell.angle_beta   90.00
_cell.angle_gamma   90.00
#
_symmetry.space_group_name_H-M   'P 1'
#
loop_
_entity.id
_entity.type
_entity.pdbx_description
1 polymer ?
#
loop_
_entity_poly.entity_id
_entity_poly.type
_entity_poly.pdbx_seq_one_letter_code
_entity_poly.pdbx_strand_id
1 'polypeptide(L)' 'MSSWTFVDSIAYLHELGVADVILPFLLVFTVSFAIFEKIEIFGEGNKSIHAVLAFVFGMLVVIPHVMNPTN' A
#
# COMPACT_ATOMS: atom_id res chain seq x y z
N MET A 1 16.32 -18.40 -27.56
CA MET A 1 15.29 -17.59 -26.89
C MET A 1 15.39 -17.90 -25.41
N SER A 2 15.84 -16.97 -24.57
CA SER A 2 15.80 -17.19 -23.12
C SER A 2 14.34 -17.21 -22.69
N SER A 3 13.88 -18.33 -22.12
CA SER A 3 12.57 -18.39 -21.48
C SER A 3 12.63 -17.62 -20.18
N TRP A 4 11.82 -16.57 -20.04
CA TRP A 4 11.64 -15.89 -18.76
C TRP A 4 11.12 -16.90 -17.73
N THR A 5 11.87 -17.09 -16.65
CA THR A 5 11.40 -17.92 -15.53
C THR A 5 10.62 -17.08 -14.53
N PHE A 6 9.79 -17.73 -13.72
CA PHE A 6 9.08 -17.05 -12.64
C PHE A 6 10.03 -16.35 -11.66
N VAL A 7 11.22 -16.93 -11.42
CA VAL A 7 12.24 -16.36 -10.55
C VAL A 7 12.77 -15.05 -11.13
N ASP A 8 13.02 -14.99 -12.44
CA ASP A 8 13.49 -13.76 -13.10
C ASP A 8 12.44 -12.64 -13.01
N SER A 9 11.15 -12.99 -13.14
CA SER A 9 10.05 -12.03 -12.97
C SER A 9 10.00 -11.47 -11.54
N ILE A 10 10.19 -12.32 -10.53
CA ILE A 10 10.20 -11.89 -9.12
C ILE A 10 11.46 -11.06 -8.81
N ALA A 11 12.63 -11.45 -9.33
CA ALA A 11 13.86 -10.69 -9.20
C ALA A 11 13.74 -9.29 -9.83
N TYR A 12 13.10 -9.20 -11.00
CA TYR A 12 12.80 -7.92 -11.65
C TYR A 12 11.87 -7.03 -10.82
N LEU A 13 10.82 -7.59 -10.21
CA LEU A 13 9.93 -6.83 -9.31
C LEU A 13 10.65 -6.36 -8.04
N HIS A 14 11.59 -7.16 -7.54
CA HIS A 14 12.44 -6.77 -6.42
C HIS A 14 13.39 -5.62 -6.80
N GLU A 15 14.00 -5.69 -7.98
CA GLU A 15 14.87 -4.62 -8.49
C GLU A 15 14.12 -3.30 -8.74
N LEU A 16 12.85 -3.38 -9.14
CA LEU A 16 11.96 -2.22 -9.25
C LEU A 16 11.54 -1.61 -7.89
N GLY A 17 11.90 -2.24 -6.77
CA GLY A 17 11.52 -1.76 -5.43
C GLY A 17 10.01 -1.88 -5.16
N VAL A 18 9.30 -2.77 -5.87
CA VAL A 18 7.84 -2.92 -5.73
C VAL A 18 7.46 -3.28 -4.29
N ALA A 19 8.29 -4.10 -3.62
CA ALA A 19 8.09 -4.44 -2.23
C ALA A 19 8.20 -3.21 -1.31
N ASP A 20 9.18 -2.34 -1.54
CA ASP A 20 9.44 -1.14 -0.73
C ASP A 20 8.28 -0.12 -0.81
N VAL A 21 7.48 -0.19 -1.88
CA VAL A 21 6.27 0.64 -2.06
C VAL A 21 5.02 -0.06 -1.54
N ILE A 22 4.78 -1.31 -1.97
CA ILE A 22 3.51 -2.02 -1.73
C ILE A 22 3.36 -2.47 -0.27
N LEU A 23 4.43 -2.94 0.38
CA LEU A 23 4.35 -3.41 1.77
C LEU A 23 3.88 -2.32 2.74
N PRO A 24 4.54 -1.14 2.81
CA PRO A 24 4.10 -0.08 3.72
C PRO A 24 2.73 0.47 3.32
N PHE A 25 2.41 0.52 2.02
CA PHE A 25 1.09 0.93 1.53
C PHE A 25 -0.01 0.04 2.09
N LEU A 26 0.10 -1.27 1.89
CA LEU A 26 -0.90 -2.24 2.31
C LEU A 26 -1.07 -2.25 3.83
N LEU A 27 0.03 -2.11 4.57
CA LEU A 27 -0.01 -2.08 6.03
C LEU A 27 -0.83 -0.89 6.54
N VAL A 28 -0.51 0.33 6.07
CA VAL A 28 -1.21 1.55 6.49
C VAL A 28 -2.65 1.54 5.98
N PHE A 29 -2.87 1.22 4.70
CA PHE A 29 -4.20 1.12 4.09
C PHE A 29 -5.10 0.18 4.88
N THR A 30 -4.64 -1.05 5.16
CA THR A 30 -5.45 -2.08 5.82
C THR A 30 -5.78 -1.68 7.26
N VAL A 31 -4.80 -1.15 8.00
CA VAL A 31 -5.00 -0.71 9.39
C VAL A 31 -5.95 0.49 9.43
N SER A 32 -5.74 1.51 8.60
CA SER A 32 -6.63 2.68 8.53
C SER A 32 -8.04 2.29 8.12
N PHE A 33 -8.20 1.41 7.12
CA PHE A 33 -9.51 0.92 6.68
C PHE A 33 -10.22 0.18 7.81
N ALA A 34 -9.52 -0.75 8.49
CA ALA A 34 -10.08 -1.51 9.60
C ALA A 34 -10.48 -0.61 10.78
N ILE A 35 -9.71 0.45 11.06
CA ILE A 35 -10.06 1.43 12.09
C ILE A 35 -11.32 2.19 11.70
N PHE A 36 -11.39 2.77 10.48
CA PHE A 36 -12.55 3.53 10.02
C PHE A 36 -13.84 2.68 10.00
N GLU A 37 -13.72 1.43 9.59
CA GLU A 37 -14.83 0.47 9.62
C GLU A 37 -15.27 0.15 11.05
N LYS A 38 -14.33 0.00 11.99
CA LYS A 38 -14.64 -0.37 13.38
C LYS A 38 -15.27 0.77 14.17
N ILE A 39 -14.90 2.01 13.90
CA ILE A 39 -15.44 3.19 14.60
C ILE A 39 -16.66 3.79 13.90
N GLU A 40 -17.00 3.30 12.70
CA GLU A 40 -18.09 3.81 11.86
C GLU A 40 -18.08 5.34 11.75
N ILE A 41 -16.91 5.91 11.45
CA ILE A 41 -16.68 7.35 11.52
C ILE A 41 -17.63 8.17 10.62
N PHE A 42 -18.15 7.58 9.54
CA PHE A 42 -19.15 8.19 8.67
C PHE A 42 -20.54 7.53 8.77
N GLY A 43 -20.80 6.77 9.82
CA GLY A 43 -22.05 6.02 10.02
C GLY A 43 -22.11 4.71 9.21
N GLU A 44 -23.11 3.90 9.51
CA GLU A 44 -23.32 2.59 8.92
C GLU A 44 -23.48 2.65 7.39
N GLY A 45 -22.78 1.75 6.67
CA GLY A 45 -22.92 1.58 5.22
C GLY A 45 -21.98 2.41 4.34
N ASN A 46 -21.22 3.36 4.90
CA ASN A 46 -20.31 4.23 4.13
C ASN A 46 -18.93 3.62 3.87
N LYS A 47 -18.86 2.33 3.53
CA LYS A 47 -17.59 1.59 3.32
C LYS A 47 -16.71 2.18 2.23
N SER A 48 -17.34 2.76 1.19
CA SER A 48 -16.61 3.42 0.10
C SER A 48 -15.79 4.62 0.59
N ILE A 49 -16.33 5.40 1.54
CA ILE A 49 -15.63 6.55 2.12
C ILE A 49 -14.47 6.07 2.99
N HIS A 50 -14.68 5.00 3.79
CA HIS A 50 -13.61 4.38 4.56
C HIS A 50 -12.46 3.91 3.66
N ALA A 51 -12.76 3.28 2.52
CA ALA A 51 -11.77 2.83 1.55
C ALA A 51 -11.00 4.00 0.90
N VAL A 52 -11.71 5.04 0.47
CA VAL A 52 -11.08 6.22 -0.14
C VAL A 52 -10.15 6.92 0.85
N LEU A 53 -10.58 7.10 2.10
CA LEU A 53 -9.73 7.71 3.12
C LEU A 53 -8.53 6.83 3.43
N ALA A 54 -8.73 5.54 3.70
CA ALA A 54 -7.64 4.61 3.95
C ALA A 54 -6.61 4.61 2.81
N PHE A 55 -7.07 4.74 1.56
CA PHE A 55 -6.22 4.89 0.39
C PHE A 55 -5.38 6.17 0.45
N VAL A 56 -6.01 7.32 0.73
CA VAL A 56 -5.30 8.60 0.90
C VAL A 56 -4.26 8.53 2.03
N PHE A 57 -4.63 7.95 3.18
CA PHE A 57 -3.70 7.74 4.31
C PHE A 57 -2.52 6.82 3.92
N GLY A 58 -2.79 5.71 3.22
CA GLY A 58 -1.75 4.81 2.71
C GLY A 58 -0.77 5.52 1.78
N MET A 59 -1.28 6.31 0.83
CA MET A 59 -0.45 7.09 -0.10
C MET A 59 0.38 8.16 0.61
N LEU A 60 -0.19 8.86 1.60
CA LEU A 60 0.50 9.88 2.39
C LEU A 60 1.71 9.33 3.15
N VAL A 61 1.69 8.05 3.54
CA VAL A 61 2.82 7.42 4.25
C VAL A 61 3.85 6.85 3.28
N VAL A 62 3.40 6.26 2.16
CA VAL A 62 4.29 5.59 1.20
C VAL A 62 5.17 6.58 0.45
N ILE A 63 4.62 7.71 0.02
CA ILE A 63 5.37 8.73 -0.72
C ILE A 63 6.62 9.18 0.07
N PRO A 64 6.52 9.68 1.33
CA PRO A 64 7.70 10.05 2.09
C PRO A 64 8.57 8.85 2.49
N HIS A 65 7.99 7.66 2.70
CA HIS A 65 8.79 6.46 2.98
C HIS A 65 9.74 6.12 1.84
N VAL A 66 9.29 6.27 0.59
CA VAL A 66 10.09 6.01 -0.62
C VAL A 66 10.99 7.19 -0.96
N MET A 67 10.51 8.42 -0.74
CA MET A 67 11.23 9.65 -1.14
C MET A 67 12.22 10.17 -0.09
N ASN A 68 12.16 9.70 1.17
CA ASN A 68 13.10 10.12 2.19
C ASN A 68 14.42 9.34 2.03
N PRO A 69 15.48 9.96 1.47
CA PRO A 69 16.78 9.32 1.44
C PRO A 69 17.33 9.48 2.86
N THR A 70 17.19 8.45 3.69
CA THR A 70 17.99 8.37 4.91
C THR A 70 19.46 8.36 4.47
N ASN A 71 20.17 9.46 4.77
CA ASN A 71 21.62 9.62 4.59
C ASN A 71 22.40 8.40 5.12
#